data_AF-A0A1I8BLP8-F1
#
_entry.id   AF-A0A1I8BLP8-F1
#
_cell.length_a   1.000
_cell.length_b   1.000
_cell.length_c   1.000
_cell.angle_alpha   90.00
_cell.angle_beta   90.00
_cell.angle_gamma   90.00
#
_symmetry.space_group_name_H-M   'P 1'
#
loop_
_entity.id
_entity.type
_entity.pdbx_description
1 polymer ?
#
loop_
_entity_poly.entity_id
_entity_poly.type
_entity_poly.pdbx_seq_one_letter_code
_entity_poly.pdbx_strand_id
1 'polypeptide(L)'
;LPDDVKIPTLIDPGHVFAPCPHDKRCPKMVKKESCKFSVRWQEFRADHKTTSLNKDGTNVGNFSYLILAKGERSKEEEKHPRILKLERGHRCVSCQVCTAADGLQRFIVGKRTDKIYARIRRAMPSHLLPVEFNLIKTKPAPLIITTNDEKEEINEEEPLKQIASATD
;
A
#
# COMPACT_ATOMS: atom_id res chain seq x y z
N LEU A 1 -9.12 -19.27 -22.89
CA LEU A 1 -8.45 -20.47 -23.44
C LEU A 1 -8.90 -21.64 -22.59
N PRO A 2 -9.12 -22.85 -23.14
CA PRO A 2 -9.33 -24.04 -22.32
C PRO A 2 -8.10 -24.26 -21.41
N ASP A 3 -8.31 -24.66 -20.16
CA ASP A 3 -7.25 -24.81 -19.13
C ASP A 3 -6.20 -25.88 -19.49
N ASP A 4 -6.54 -26.74 -20.43
CA ASP A 4 -5.85 -27.92 -20.89
C ASP A 4 -4.86 -27.66 -22.05
N VAL A 5 -4.85 -26.45 -22.61
CA VAL A 5 -3.92 -26.07 -23.68
C VAL A 5 -2.66 -25.44 -23.10
N LYS A 6 -1.58 -26.24 -22.99
CA LYS A 6 -0.24 -25.73 -22.61
C LYS A 6 0.41 -25.02 -23.79
N ILE A 7 0.36 -23.69 -23.78
CA ILE A 7 1.08 -22.86 -24.74
C ILE A 7 2.55 -22.72 -24.26
N PRO A 8 3.56 -23.11 -25.05
CA PRO A 8 4.97 -23.06 -24.64
C PRO A 8 5.49 -21.65 -24.30
N THR A 9 4.81 -20.62 -24.82
CA THR A 9 5.14 -19.21 -24.61
C THR A 9 4.32 -18.56 -23.50
N LEU A 10 3.44 -19.30 -22.83
CA LEU A 10 2.69 -18.78 -21.69
C LEU A 10 3.64 -18.65 -20.51
N ILE A 11 3.82 -17.42 -20.03
CA ILE A 11 4.59 -17.14 -18.83
C ILE A 11 3.69 -17.42 -17.64
N ASP A 12 4.17 -18.23 -16.69
CA ASP A 12 3.47 -18.47 -15.44
C ASP A 12 3.18 -17.13 -14.73
N PRO A 13 2.01 -16.98 -14.08
CA PRO A 13 1.71 -15.78 -13.34
C PRO A 13 2.78 -15.53 -12.27
N GLY A 14 2.98 -14.26 -11.93
CA GLY A 14 3.85 -13.86 -10.84
C GLY A 14 3.31 -12.60 -10.18
N HIS A 15 3.68 -12.40 -8.92
CA HIS A 15 3.22 -11.29 -8.11
C HIS A 15 4.36 -10.66 -7.32
N VAL A 16 4.13 -9.44 -6.84
CA VAL A 16 5.06 -8.69 -5.99
C VAL A 16 4.97 -9.24 -4.56
N PHE A 17 5.91 -10.09 -4.19
CA PHE A 17 5.98 -10.59 -2.81
C PHE A 17 6.30 -9.46 -1.83
N ALA A 18 7.28 -8.62 -2.17
CA ALA A 18 7.65 -7.46 -1.37
C ALA A 18 8.32 -6.41 -2.27
N PRO A 19 8.29 -5.11 -1.93
CA PRO A 19 7.74 -4.54 -0.70
C PRO A 19 6.29 -4.09 -0.84
N CYS A 20 5.74 -4.01 -2.05
CA CYS A 20 4.40 -3.48 -2.25
C CYS A 20 3.35 -4.58 -2.05
N PRO A 21 2.23 -4.29 -1.36
CA PRO A 21 1.13 -5.25 -1.21
C PRO A 21 0.19 -5.29 -2.43
N HIS A 22 0.50 -4.59 -3.52
CA HIS A 22 -0.29 -4.54 -4.75
C HIS A 22 0.58 -4.95 -5.94
N ASP A 23 -0.04 -5.52 -6.97
CA ASP A 23 0.64 -5.97 -8.19
C ASP A 23 0.48 -5.00 -9.37
N LYS A 24 -0.45 -4.05 -9.28
CA LYS A 24 -0.68 -3.05 -10.31
C LYS A 24 0.24 -1.83 -10.12
N ARG A 25 0.06 -0.83 -10.98
CA ARG A 25 0.86 0.40 -11.04
C ARG A 25 0.96 1.08 -9.67
N CYS A 26 2.19 1.29 -9.19
CA CYS A 26 2.42 1.91 -7.89
C CYS A 26 1.87 3.35 -7.82
N PRO A 27 1.04 3.68 -6.81
CA PRO A 27 0.46 5.03 -6.67
C PRO A 27 1.51 6.14 -6.45
N LYS A 28 2.68 5.79 -5.90
CA LYS A 28 3.79 6.74 -5.76
C LYS A 28 4.37 7.19 -7.10
N MET A 29 4.34 6.32 -8.12
CA MET A 29 4.80 6.71 -9.46
C MET A 29 3.89 7.76 -10.09
N VAL A 30 2.58 7.71 -9.82
CA VAL A 30 1.62 8.73 -10.29
C VAL A 30 1.96 10.10 -9.69
N LYS A 31 2.38 10.12 -8.42
CA LYS A 31 2.82 11.34 -7.72
C LYS A 31 4.28 11.73 -8.01
N LYS A 32 4.98 11.04 -8.90
CA LYS A 32 6.43 11.22 -9.19
C LYS A 32 7.31 11.09 -7.93
N GLU A 33 6.89 10.29 -6.95
CA GLU A 33 7.64 10.01 -5.72
C GLU A 33 8.36 8.66 -5.80
N SER A 34 9.57 8.58 -5.22
CA SER A 34 10.31 7.32 -5.11
C SER A 34 9.74 6.40 -4.02
N CYS A 35 9.54 5.11 -4.35
CA CYS A 35 9.17 4.09 -3.38
C CYS A 35 10.40 3.55 -2.65
N LYS A 36 10.89 4.31 -1.67
CA LYS A 36 12.07 4.01 -0.87
C LYS A 36 11.73 3.80 0.62
N PHE A 37 12.62 3.13 1.33
CA PHE A 37 12.61 3.03 2.79
C PHE A 37 13.99 3.36 3.35
N SER A 38 14.01 3.88 4.57
CA SER A 38 15.24 4.28 5.26
C SER A 38 15.74 3.13 6.12
N VAL A 39 17.01 2.79 5.96
CA VAL A 39 17.71 1.77 6.75
C VAL A 39 18.82 2.46 7.51
N ARG A 40 18.97 2.09 8.78
CA ARG A 40 20.15 2.41 9.59
C ARG A 40 21.06 1.19 9.62
N TRP A 41 22.33 1.36 9.32
CA TRP A 41 23.33 0.30 9.45
C TRP A 41 24.55 0.82 10.20
N GLN A 42 25.31 -0.10 10.79
CA GLN A 42 26.61 0.22 11.35
C GLN A 42 27.64 0.16 10.21
N GLU A 43 28.42 1.23 10.05
CA GLU A 43 29.50 1.20 9.08
C GLU A 43 30.64 0.34 9.62
N PHE A 44 30.88 -0.79 8.96
CA PHE A 44 32.10 -1.54 9.18
C PHE A 44 33.21 -0.89 8.34
N ARG A 45 34.15 -0.23 9.02
CA ARG A 45 35.33 0.31 8.36
C ARG A 45 36.55 -0.51 8.73
N ALA A 46 37.32 -0.91 7.72
CA ALA A 46 38.54 -1.68 7.90
C ALA A 46 39.63 -0.91 8.67
N ASP A 47 39.56 0.43 8.68
CA ASP A 47 40.50 1.30 9.41
C ASP A 47 40.14 1.49 10.89
N HIS A 48 39.07 0.86 11.40
CA HIS A 48 38.52 1.01 12.75
C HIS A 48 38.20 2.46 13.17
N LYS A 49 38.22 3.42 12.23
CA LYS A 49 37.89 4.81 12.51
C LYS A 49 36.38 4.95 12.52
N THR A 50 35.85 5.72 13.48
CA THR A 50 34.46 6.14 13.46
C THR A 50 34.30 7.25 12.42
N THR A 51 33.35 7.10 11.51
CA THR A 51 33.03 8.18 10.56
C THR A 51 32.52 9.39 11.35
N SER A 52 32.97 10.59 11.01
CA SER A 52 32.57 11.86 11.67
C SER A 52 31.08 12.19 11.51
N LEU A 53 30.34 11.43 10.70
CA LEU A 53 28.96 11.71 10.31
C LEU A 53 27.95 11.45 11.44
N ASN A 54 28.16 10.48 12.33
CA ASN A 54 27.28 10.25 13.49
C ASN A 54 28.07 9.76 14.72
N LYS A 55 27.78 10.36 15.88
CA LYS A 55 28.44 10.05 17.17
C LYS A 55 28.26 8.60 17.62
N ASP A 56 27.25 7.90 17.11
CA ASP A 56 26.93 6.51 17.42
C ASP A 56 27.56 5.50 16.43
N GLY A 57 28.33 5.96 15.43
CA GLY A 57 28.97 5.09 14.44
C GLY A 57 28.01 4.44 13.44
N THR A 58 26.77 4.92 13.36
CA THR A 58 25.77 4.42 12.40
C THR A 58 25.63 5.34 11.19
N ASN A 59 25.17 4.80 10.06
CA ASN A 59 24.79 5.58 8.89
C ASN A 59 23.33 5.28 8.53
N VAL A 60 22.69 6.22 7.83
CA VAL A 60 21.28 6.14 7.43
C VAL A 60 21.17 6.46 5.96
N GLY A 61 20.45 5.63 5.23
CA GLY A 61 20.36 5.70 3.77
C GLY A 61 19.04 5.15 3.27
N ASN A 62 18.69 5.57 2.06
CA ASN A 62 17.45 5.15 1.42
C ASN A 62 17.72 4.01 0.45
N PHE A 63 16.92 2.96 0.52
CA PHE A 63 16.97 1.81 -0.38
C PHE A 63 15.61 1.59 -1.04
N SER A 64 15.66 0.94 -2.21
CA SER A 64 14.50 0.42 -2.92
C SER A 64 14.84 -1.01 -3.33
N TYR A 65 13.90 -1.93 -3.12
CA TYR A 65 14.02 -3.32 -3.56
C TYR A 65 12.69 -3.77 -4.16
N LEU A 66 12.75 -4.87 -4.90
CA LEU A 66 11.59 -5.59 -5.41
C LEU A 66 11.89 -7.09 -5.32
N ILE A 67 10.98 -7.84 -4.72
CA ILE A 67 10.99 -9.29 -4.62
C ILE A 67 9.73 -9.77 -5.34
N LEU A 68 9.92 -10.65 -6.33
CA LEU A 68 8.85 -11.25 -7.11
C LEU A 68 8.75 -12.73 -6.74
N ALA A 69 7.52 -13.22 -6.64
CA ALA A 69 7.22 -14.64 -6.45
C ALA A 69 6.45 -15.19 -7.65
N LYS A 70 6.65 -16.47 -7.95
CA LYS A 70 5.90 -17.20 -8.97
C LYS A 70 4.53 -17.60 -8.43
N GLY A 71 3.55 -17.73 -9.32
CA GLY A 71 2.18 -18.07 -8.98
C GLY A 71 1.32 -16.85 -8.67
N GLU A 72 0.04 -17.11 -8.43
CA GLU A 72 -0.93 -16.11 -7.99
C GLU A 72 -0.68 -15.71 -6.54
N ARG A 73 -1.03 -14.46 -6.19
CA ARG A 73 -0.96 -13.96 -4.82
C ARG A 73 -2.03 -14.64 -3.97
N SER A 74 -1.70 -15.04 -2.75
CA SER A 74 -2.71 -15.58 -1.83
C SER A 74 -3.64 -14.47 -1.33
N LYS A 75 -4.93 -14.78 -1.13
CA LYS A 75 -5.93 -13.83 -0.58
C LYS A 75 -5.61 -13.34 0.83
N GLU A 76 -4.77 -14.06 1.57
CA GLU A 76 -4.36 -13.71 2.93
C GLU A 76 -3.22 -12.68 2.93
N GLU A 77 -2.28 -12.79 1.98
CA GLU A 77 -1.19 -11.83 1.80
C GLU A 77 -1.68 -10.47 1.29
N GLU A 78 -2.80 -10.42 0.56
CA GLU A 78 -3.43 -9.17 0.10
C GLU A 78 -3.90 -8.26 1.24
N LYS A 79 -4.09 -8.78 2.45
CA LYS A 79 -4.77 -8.03 3.52
C LYS A 79 -3.87 -7.05 4.27
N HIS A 80 -2.56 -7.25 4.26
CA HIS A 80 -1.65 -6.55 5.14
C HIS A 80 -0.98 -5.36 4.43
N PRO A 81 -1.29 -4.11 4.80
CA PRO A 81 -0.73 -2.98 4.11
C PRO A 81 0.68 -2.64 4.61
N ARG A 82 1.50 -2.10 3.72
CA ARG A 82 2.85 -1.65 4.05
C ARG A 82 2.82 -0.24 4.63
N ILE A 83 3.48 -0.04 5.78
CA ILE A 83 3.67 1.27 6.37
C ILE A 83 4.70 2.06 5.55
N LEU A 84 4.33 3.24 5.09
CA LEU A 84 5.19 4.15 4.34
C LEU A 84 5.76 5.25 5.22
N LYS A 85 4.90 5.86 6.04
CA LYS A 85 5.28 6.95 6.95
C LYS A 85 4.53 6.79 8.26
N LEU A 86 5.22 7.06 9.35
CA LEU A 86 4.65 7.03 10.69
C LEU A 86 5.04 8.28 11.46
N GLU A 87 4.05 9.06 11.87
CA GLU A 87 4.21 10.31 12.62
C GLU A 87 3.65 10.11 14.03
N ARG A 88 4.53 10.13 15.03
CA ARG A 88 4.18 9.80 16.41
C ARG A 88 3.89 11.08 17.18
N GLY A 89 2.62 11.34 17.46
CA GLY A 89 2.19 12.38 18.40
C GLY A 89 2.14 11.89 19.84
N HIS A 90 1.79 12.80 20.76
CA HIS A 90 1.65 12.47 22.19
C HIS A 90 0.43 11.57 22.48
N ARG A 91 -0.72 11.87 21.85
CA ARG A 91 -2.00 11.16 22.05
C ARG A 91 -2.50 10.42 20.82
N CYS A 92 -1.80 10.50 19.70
CA CYS A 92 -2.19 9.87 18.45
C CYS A 92 -0.96 9.48 17.62
N VAL A 93 -1.16 8.59 16.65
CA VAL A 93 -0.18 8.25 15.63
C VAL A 93 -0.85 8.40 14.27
N SER A 94 -0.25 9.19 13.39
CA SER A 94 -0.63 9.32 11.98
C SER A 94 0.16 8.31 11.17
N CYS A 95 -0.52 7.47 10.41
CA CYS A 95 0.08 6.44 9.58
C CYS A 95 -0.33 6.64 8.12
N GLN A 96 0.66 6.62 7.22
CA GLN A 96 0.44 6.53 5.79
C GLN A 96 0.85 5.13 5.34
N VAL A 97 -0.06 4.43 4.67
CA VAL A 97 0.12 3.04 4.24
C VAL A 97 -0.13 2.87 2.75
N CYS A 98 0.50 1.85 2.18
CA CYS A 98 0.20 1.31 0.86
C CYS A 98 -0.66 0.07 1.03
N THR A 99 -1.79 -0.03 0.35
CA THR A 99 -2.71 -1.17 0.44
C THR A 99 -2.74 -1.97 -0.86
N ALA A 100 -3.25 -3.21 -0.83
CA ALA A 100 -3.43 -4.05 -2.02
C ALA A 100 -4.45 -3.48 -3.01
N ALA A 101 -5.41 -2.68 -2.52
CA ALA A 101 -6.43 -2.01 -3.31
C ALA A 101 -5.91 -0.75 -4.03
N ASP A 102 -4.66 -0.77 -4.48
CA ASP A 102 -3.99 0.32 -5.22
C ASP A 102 -4.02 1.69 -4.51
N GLY A 103 -4.13 1.68 -3.18
CA GLY A 103 -4.41 2.88 -2.38
C GLY A 103 -3.24 3.34 -1.53
N LEU A 104 -2.87 4.62 -1.67
CA LEU A 104 -2.18 5.36 -0.61
C LEU A 104 -3.22 5.86 0.38
N GLN A 105 -3.28 5.25 1.56
CA GLN A 105 -4.22 5.62 2.59
C GLN A 105 -3.52 6.29 3.76
N ARG A 106 -4.18 7.28 4.36
CA ARG A 106 -3.73 7.94 5.58
C ARG A 106 -4.83 7.82 6.61
N PHE A 107 -4.47 7.41 7.82
CA PHE A 107 -5.38 7.35 8.95
C PHE A 107 -4.66 7.70 10.25
N ILE A 108 -5.44 8.06 11.27
CA ILE A 108 -4.94 8.50 12.57
C ILE A 108 -5.53 7.58 13.63
N VAL A 109 -4.67 7.02 14.48
CA VAL A 109 -5.08 6.19 15.61
C VAL A 109 -4.81 6.94 16.90
N GLY A 110 -5.86 7.16 17.68
CA GLY A 110 -5.78 7.79 19.00
C GLY A 110 -5.41 6.80 20.09
N LYS A 111 -4.83 7.31 21.19
CA LYS A 111 -4.44 6.52 22.38
C LYS A 111 -5.63 5.79 23.04
N ARG A 112 -6.87 6.24 22.80
CA ARG A 112 -8.10 5.58 23.29
C ARG A 112 -8.25 4.16 22.74
N THR A 113 -7.76 3.91 21.53
CA THR A 113 -7.80 2.59 20.88
C THR A 113 -6.57 1.77 21.29
N ASP A 114 -6.38 1.63 22.60
CA ASP A 114 -5.11 1.29 23.28
C ASP A 114 -4.30 0.17 22.61
N LYS A 115 -4.91 -0.98 22.32
CA LYS A 115 -4.24 -2.14 21.69
C LYS A 115 -3.71 -1.83 20.29
N ILE A 116 -4.51 -1.17 19.45
CA ILE A 116 -4.15 -0.82 18.07
C ILE A 116 -3.11 0.31 18.07
N TYR A 117 -3.31 1.31 18.94
CA TYR A 117 -2.38 2.40 19.15
C TYR A 117 -1.00 1.89 19.57
N ALA A 118 -0.93 1.00 20.57
CA ALA A 118 0.33 0.45 21.07
C ALA A 118 1.09 -0.33 19.99
N ARG A 119 0.40 -1.13 19.17
CA ARG A 119 0.99 -1.86 18.04
C ARG A 119 1.54 -0.90 16.98
N ILE A 120 0.72 0.04 16.51
CA ILE A 120 1.10 0.98 15.46
C ILE A 120 2.26 1.88 15.93
N ARG A 121 2.23 2.35 17.18
CA ARG A 121 3.27 3.24 17.72
C ARG A 121 4.66 2.59 17.70
N ARG A 122 4.75 1.28 17.91
CA ARG A 122 6.01 0.51 17.89
C ARG A 122 6.42 0.04 16.49
N ALA A 123 5.51 0.09 15.52
CA ALA A 123 5.80 -0.30 14.16
C ALA A 123 6.83 0.63 13.51
N MET A 124 7.52 0.12 12.50
CA MET A 124 8.50 0.87 11.71
C MET A 124 7.99 1.06 10.30
N PRO A 125 8.42 2.14 9.61
CA PRO A 125 8.27 2.23 8.16
C PRO A 125 8.81 0.97 7.49
N SER A 126 8.24 0.59 6.34
CA SER A 126 8.48 -0.65 5.59
C SER A 126 7.92 -1.94 6.18
N HIS A 127 7.51 -1.97 7.45
CA HIS A 127 6.83 -3.15 8.01
C HIS A 127 5.41 -3.28 7.46
N LEU A 128 4.92 -4.52 7.39
CA LEU A 128 3.51 -4.80 7.20
C LEU A 128 2.77 -4.48 8.50
N LEU A 129 1.60 -3.86 8.37
CA LEU A 129 0.77 -3.53 9.52
C LEU A 129 -0.14 -4.74 9.86
N PRO A 130 -0.16 -5.22 11.11
CA PRO A 130 -0.97 -6.37 11.52
C PRO A 130 -2.44 -5.97 11.76
N VAL A 131 -3.03 -5.29 10.78
CA VAL A 131 -4.46 -4.95 10.76
C VAL A 131 -4.98 -5.20 9.35
N GLU A 132 -6.18 -5.75 9.28
CA GLU A 132 -6.86 -6.00 8.02
C GLU A 132 -7.63 -4.75 7.60
N PHE A 133 -7.50 -4.38 6.33
CA PHE A 133 -8.29 -3.30 5.74
C PHE A 133 -9.45 -3.92 4.97
N ASN A 134 -10.66 -3.66 5.45
CA ASN A 134 -11.88 -4.02 4.72
C ASN A 134 -12.24 -2.88 3.77
N LEU A 135 -12.32 -3.20 2.48
CA LEU A 135 -12.80 -2.26 1.48
C LEU A 135 -14.32 -2.19 1.56
N ILE A 136 -14.83 -1.08 2.08
CA ILE A 136 -16.25 -0.78 2.02
C ILE A 136 -16.52 -0.16 0.65
N LYS A 137 -17.23 -0.88 -0.22
CA LYS A 137 -17.72 -0.32 -1.48
C LYS A 137 -18.79 0.72 -1.15
N THR A 138 -18.39 1.99 -1.04
CA THR A 138 -19.33 3.10 -1.05
C THR A 138 -19.84 3.29 -2.48
N LYS A 139 -21.12 3.60 -2.67
CA LYS A 139 -21.60 4.14 -3.96
C LYS A 139 -20.66 5.28 -4.35
N PRO A 140 -20.17 5.36 -5.60
CA PRO A 140 -19.30 6.45 -5.99
C PRO A 140 -20.06 7.75 -5.70
N ALA A 141 -19.54 8.55 -4.77
CA ALA A 141 -20.00 9.92 -4.65
C ALA A 141 -19.68 10.58 -6.00
N PRO A 142 -20.61 11.36 -6.59
CA PRO A 142 -20.31 12.07 -7.82
C PRO A 142 -19.04 12.89 -7.58
N LEU A 143 -18.02 12.62 -8.37
CA LEU A 143 -16.82 13.43 -8.39
C LEU A 143 -17.24 14.75 -9.03
N ILE A 144 -17.59 15.74 -8.20
CA ILE A 144 -17.78 17.12 -8.67
C ILE A 144 -16.38 17.63 -8.98
N ILE A 145 -15.95 17.43 -10.22
CA ILE A 145 -14.80 18.11 -10.79
C ILE A 145 -15.31 19.53 -11.06
N THR A 146 -15.08 20.46 -10.13
CA THR A 146 -15.24 21.88 -10.44
C THR A 146 -14.06 22.30 -11.31
N THR A 147 -14.15 22.08 -12.62
CA THR A 147 -13.44 22.95 -13.54
C THR A 147 -14.11 24.31 -13.44
N ASN A 148 -13.35 25.33 -13.07
CA ASN A 148 -13.71 26.69 -13.43
C ASN A 148 -13.60 26.71 -14.96
N ASP A 149 -14.70 26.41 -15.64
CA ASP A 149 -15.05 26.80 -17.00
C ASP A 149 -16.23 25.92 -17.44
N GLU A 150 -17.37 26.60 -17.55
CA GLU A 150 -18.57 26.31 -18.33
C GLU A 150 -19.34 24.99 -18.11
N LYS A 151 -20.64 25.18 -17.84
CA LYS A 151 -21.64 24.14 -17.58
C LYS A 151 -21.97 23.38 -18.86
N GLU A 152 -21.82 22.06 -18.85
CA GLU A 152 -22.67 21.16 -19.64
C GLU A 152 -23.06 19.95 -18.77
N GLU A 153 -24.35 19.86 -18.44
CA GLU A 153 -24.98 18.69 -17.84
C GLU A 153 -25.28 17.69 -18.97
N ILE A 154 -24.62 16.54 -18.96
CA ILE A 154 -25.01 15.39 -19.79
C ILE A 154 -25.64 14.36 -18.85
N ASN A 155 -26.98 14.32 -18.88
CA ASN A 155 -27.76 13.22 -18.31
C ASN A 155 -27.71 12.04 -19.26
N GLU A 156 -27.05 10.96 -18.86
CA GLU A 156 -27.36 9.64 -19.42
C GLU A 156 -28.21 8.87 -18.41
N GLU A 157 -29.51 8.88 -18.68
CA GLU A 157 -30.51 8.03 -18.06
C GLU A 157 -30.23 6.54 -18.40
N GLU A 158 -30.28 5.70 -17.37
CA GLU A 158 -30.53 4.25 -17.42
C GLU A 158 -31.78 3.93 -18.29
N PRO A 159 -32.06 2.68 -18.77
CA PRO A 159 -31.93 1.44 -17.98
C PRO A 159 -31.67 0.13 -18.77
N LEU A 160 -31.44 -0.99 -18.05
CA LEU A 160 -32.13 -2.26 -18.33
C LEU A 160 -32.01 -3.27 -17.17
N LYS A 161 -33.05 -3.20 -16.33
CA LYS A 161 -33.88 -4.30 -15.78
C LYS A 161 -33.22 -5.43 -14.96
N GLN A 162 -33.55 -5.33 -13.67
CA GLN A 162 -33.97 -6.39 -12.76
C GLN A 162 -34.44 -7.70 -13.42
N ILE A 163 -33.96 -8.82 -12.89
CA ILE A 163 -34.82 -9.98 -12.61
C ILE A 163 -34.54 -10.38 -11.16
N ALA A 164 -35.58 -10.33 -10.34
CA ALA A 164 -35.57 -10.78 -8.96
C ALA A 164 -36.38 -12.08 -8.86
N SER A 165 -35.84 -13.05 -8.11
CA SER A 165 -36.54 -14.14 -7.38
C SER A 165 -37.37 -15.14 -8.22
N ALA A 166 -37.65 -16.39 -7.81
CA ALA A 166 -37.64 -17.04 -6.52
C ALA A 166 -37.49 -18.57 -6.69
N THR A 167 -37.36 -19.23 -5.54
CA THR A 167 -37.54 -20.67 -5.25
C THR A 167 -38.66 -21.39 -6.01
N ASP A 168 -38.37 -22.63 -6.43
CA ASP A 168 -38.97 -23.88 -5.92
C ASP A 168 -37.95 -25.03 -6.07
#